data_AF-A0A2E9JI07-F1
#
_entry.id   AF-A0A2E9JI07-F1
#
_cell.length_a   1.000
_cell.length_b   1.000
_cell.length_c   1.000
_cell.angle_alpha   90.00
_cell.angle_beta   90.00
_cell.angle_gamma   90.00
#
_symmetry.space_group_name_H-M   'P 1'
#
loop_
_entity.id
_entity.type
_entity.pdbx_description
1 polymer ?
#
loop_
_entity_poly.entity_id
_entity_poly.type
_entity_poly.pdbx_seq_one_letter_code
_entity_poly.pdbx_strand_id
1 'polypeptide(L)'
;MTINELIAKIEQWHDDHNLIEGATDKDQVLKLVQEVGELSDSVCKNQDIRDDIGDITVVLINIMARNSLTLEECLAVAYDDIKDRKGKIVDGIFVKD
;
A
#
# COMPACT_ATOMS: atom_id res chain seq x y z
N MET A 1 -0.91 -16.35 -10.25
CA MET A 1 -2.13 -15.57 -10.01
C MET A 1 -1.95 -14.22 -10.68
N THR A 2 -3.01 -13.64 -11.24
CA THR A 2 -3.02 -12.25 -11.71
C THR A 2 -3.11 -11.29 -10.53
N ILE A 3 -2.85 -10.00 -10.75
CA ILE A 3 -2.97 -8.98 -9.70
C ILE A 3 -4.41 -8.89 -9.19
N ASN A 4 -5.40 -8.92 -10.08
CA ASN A 4 -6.82 -8.87 -9.71
C ASN A 4 -7.23 -10.12 -8.90
N GLU A 5 -6.70 -11.30 -9.24
CA GLU A 5 -6.91 -12.52 -8.45
C GLU A 5 -6.29 -12.42 -7.04
N LEU A 6 -5.15 -11.74 -6.89
CA LEU A 6 -4.53 -11.53 -5.58
C LEU A 6 -5.36 -10.55 -4.74
N ILE A 7 -5.74 -9.40 -5.31
CA ILE A 7 -6.55 -8.39 -4.63
C ILE A 7 -7.87 -9.00 -4.14
N ALA A 8 -8.60 -9.69 -5.02
CA ALA A 8 -9.88 -10.30 -4.65
C ALA A 8 -9.75 -11.35 -3.52
N LYS A 9 -8.66 -12.12 -3.50
CA LYS A 9 -8.42 -13.08 -2.40
C LYS A 9 -8.05 -12.38 -1.09
N ILE A 10 -7.34 -11.26 -1.16
CA ILE A 10 -6.98 -10.46 0.03
C ILE A 10 -8.22 -9.76 0.60
N GLU A 11 -9.07 -9.18 -0.26
CA GLU A 11 -10.36 -8.61 0.14
C GLU A 11 -11.23 -9.66 0.84
N GLN A 12 -11.39 -10.85 0.23
CA GLN A 12 -12.12 -11.95 0.84
C GLN A 12 -11.52 -12.36 2.20
N TRP A 13 -10.18 -12.41 2.31
CA TRP A 13 -9.53 -12.70 3.57
C TRP A 13 -9.85 -11.64 4.65
N HIS A 14 -9.92 -10.36 4.29
CA HIS A 14 -10.33 -9.32 5.24
C HIS A 14 -11.79 -9.46 5.70
N ASP A 15 -12.70 -9.78 4.78
CA ASP A 15 -14.11 -10.05 5.10
C ASP A 15 -14.25 -11.24 6.04
N ASP A 16 -13.58 -12.35 5.71
CA ASP A 16 -13.60 -13.60 6.50
C ASP A 16 -13.09 -13.39 7.94
N HIS A 17 -12.21 -12.40 8.15
CA HIS A 17 -11.62 -12.08 9.45
C HIS A 17 -12.27 -10.86 10.12
N ASN A 18 -13.40 -10.37 9.62
CA ASN A 18 -14.13 -9.22 10.16
C ASN A 18 -13.25 -7.95 10.26
N LEU A 19 -12.33 -7.75 9.32
CA LEU A 19 -11.46 -6.57 9.28
C LEU A 19 -12.07 -5.39 8.52
N ILE A 20 -13.18 -5.61 7.81
CA ILE A 20 -13.95 -4.54 7.15
C ILE A 20 -14.87 -3.84 8.15
N GLU A 21 -15.73 -4.59 8.86
CA GLU A 21 -16.65 -3.99 9.86
C GLU A 21 -16.07 -3.94 11.27
N GLY A 22 -15.18 -4.87 11.63
CA GLY A 22 -14.65 -5.02 12.99
C GLY A 22 -13.42 -4.17 13.33
N ALA A 23 -12.88 -3.40 12.38
CA ALA A 23 -11.80 -2.45 12.61
C ALA A 23 -12.22 -1.02 12.23
N THR A 24 -11.34 -0.06 12.42
CA THR A 24 -11.47 1.32 11.91
C THR A 24 -10.33 1.67 10.96
N ASP A 25 -10.52 2.68 10.11
CA ASP A 25 -9.44 3.18 9.25
C ASP A 25 -8.25 3.66 10.06
N LYS A 26 -8.49 4.19 11.26
CA LYS A 26 -7.43 4.56 12.20
C LYS A 26 -6.60 3.33 12.60
N ASP A 27 -7.23 2.20 12.91
CA ASP A 27 -6.53 0.97 13.29
C ASP A 27 -5.68 0.45 12.11
N GLN A 28 -6.22 0.54 10.90
CA GLN A 28 -5.51 0.09 9.69
C GLN A 28 -4.36 1.02 9.31
N VAL A 29 -4.50 2.34 9.50
CA VAL A 29 -3.38 3.28 9.34
C VAL A 29 -2.30 3.03 10.40
N LEU A 30 -2.67 2.70 11.64
CA LEU A 30 -1.68 2.30 12.66
C LEU A 30 -0.95 1.01 12.27
N LYS A 31 -1.66 0.03 11.72
CA LYS A 31 -1.07 -1.20 11.20
C LYS A 31 -0.16 -0.92 10.00
N LEU A 32 -0.56 -0.04 9.08
CA LEU A 32 0.27 0.39 7.95
C LEU A 32 1.60 0.99 8.40
N VAL A 33 1.59 1.81 9.45
CA VAL A 33 2.82 2.38 10.04
C VAL A 33 3.73 1.28 10.61
N GLN A 34 3.16 0.21 11.19
CA GLN A 34 3.93 -0.95 11.62
C GLN A 34 4.61 -1.64 10.42
N GLU A 35 3.87 -1.95 9.35
CA GLU A 35 4.45 -2.64 8.17
C GLU A 35 5.56 -1.82 7.49
N VAL A 36 5.42 -0.49 7.45
CA VAL A 36 6.49 0.40 6.97
C VAL A 36 7.73 0.33 7.86
N GLY A 37 7.54 0.16 9.18
CA GLY A 37 8.63 -0.06 10.13
C GLY A 37 9.38 -1.37 9.86
N GLU A 38 8.65 -2.45 9.56
CA GLU A 38 9.21 -3.77 9.22
C GLU A 38 10.01 -3.68 7.91
N LEU A 39 9.44 -3.05 6.86
CA LEU A 39 10.17 -2.75 5.63
C LEU A 39 11.45 -1.96 5.88
N SER A 40 11.39 -0.93 6.72
CA SER A 40 12.57 -0.11 7.06
C SER A 40 13.68 -0.95 7.70
N ASP A 41 13.33 -1.87 8.60
CA ASP A 41 14.27 -2.75 9.28
C ASP A 41 14.92 -3.74 8.30
N SER A 42 14.13 -4.40 7.45
CA SER A 42 14.62 -5.30 6.40
C SER A 42 15.57 -4.61 5.43
N VAL A 43 15.25 -3.37 5.01
CA VAL A 43 16.15 -2.55 4.17
C VAL A 43 17.47 -2.26 4.88
N CYS A 44 17.44 -1.86 6.16
CA CYS A 44 18.65 -1.58 6.93
C CYS A 44 19.53 -2.82 7.11
N LYS A 45 18.92 -4.00 7.12
CA LYS A 45 19.59 -5.31 7.28
C LYS A 45 19.96 -5.98 5.95
N ASN A 46 19.66 -5.36 4.80
CA ASN A 46 19.82 -5.95 3.46
C ASN A 46 19.11 -7.33 3.33
N GLN A 47 17.90 -7.43 3.86
CA GLN A 47 17.06 -8.64 3.80
C GLN A 47 16.12 -8.61 2.58
N ASP A 48 15.46 -9.74 2.31
CA ASP A 48 14.43 -9.82 1.26
C ASP A 48 13.20 -9.02 1.70
N ILE A 49 12.83 -8.01 0.91
CA ILE A 49 11.76 -7.04 1.22
C ILE A 49 10.40 -7.42 0.62
N ARG A 50 10.30 -8.57 -0.06
CA ARG A 50 9.06 -8.96 -0.76
C ARG A 50 7.89 -9.19 0.20
N ASP A 51 8.16 -9.69 1.39
CA ASP A 51 7.16 -9.94 2.44
C ASP A 51 6.62 -8.61 2.97
N ASP A 52 7.51 -7.73 3.43
CA ASP A 52 7.14 -6.42 3.99
C ASP A 52 6.36 -5.54 2.99
N ILE A 53 6.76 -5.52 1.71
CA ILE A 53 6.01 -4.82 0.65
C ILE A 53 4.62 -5.44 0.46
N GLY A 54 4.54 -6.78 0.54
CA GLY A 54 3.29 -7.52 0.49
C GLY A 54 2.36 -7.13 1.63
N ASP A 55 2.86 -7.09 2.86
CA ASP A 55 2.08 -6.75 4.06
C ASP A 55 1.58 -5.30 4.03
N ILE A 56 2.42 -4.35 3.61
CA ILE A 56 1.99 -2.97 3.32
C ILE A 56 0.81 -2.97 2.34
N THR A 57 0.92 -3.75 1.26
CA THR A 57 -0.11 -3.81 0.22
C THR A 57 -1.40 -4.45 0.74
N VAL A 58 -1.31 -5.49 1.57
CA VAL A 58 -2.46 -6.12 2.23
C VAL A 58 -3.23 -5.10 3.07
N VAL A 59 -2.53 -4.30 3.88
CA VAL A 59 -3.17 -3.24 4.69
C VAL A 59 -3.79 -2.15 3.81
N LEU A 60 -3.13 -1.75 2.72
CA LEU A 60 -3.70 -0.78 1.77
C LEU A 60 -4.97 -1.32 1.10
N ILE A 61 -5.00 -2.60 0.73
CA ILE A 61 -6.21 -3.25 0.19
C ILE A 61 -7.34 -3.22 1.22
N ASN A 62 -7.04 -3.44 2.51
CA ASN A 62 -8.04 -3.33 3.57
C ASN A 62 -8.65 -1.92 3.64
N ILE A 63 -7.80 -0.89 3.65
CA ILE A 63 -8.24 0.52 3.70
C ILE A 63 -9.10 0.87 2.47
N MET A 64 -8.69 0.42 1.28
CA MET A 64 -9.45 0.61 0.04
C MET A 64 -10.83 -0.06 0.10
N ALA A 65 -10.88 -1.34 0.49
CA ALA A 65 -12.14 -2.09 0.61
C ALA A 65 -13.12 -1.43 1.59
N ARG A 66 -12.63 -1.00 2.76
CA ARG A 66 -13.43 -0.28 3.78
C ARG A 66 -14.02 1.04 3.28
N ASN A 67 -13.33 1.68 2.34
CA ASN A 67 -13.73 2.97 1.76
C ASN A 67 -14.41 2.84 0.40
N SER A 68 -14.70 1.61 -0.06
CA SER A 68 -15.28 1.34 -1.39
C SER A 68 -14.44 1.95 -2.52
N LEU A 69 -13.12 1.86 -2.41
CA LEU A 69 -12.16 2.33 -3.40
C LEU A 69 -11.48 1.14 -4.08
N THR A 70 -11.06 1.33 -5.33
CA THR A 70 -10.22 0.39 -6.07
C THR A 70 -8.76 0.85 -6.13
N LEU A 71 -7.85 -0.08 -6.36
CA LEU A 71 -6.44 0.24 -6.60
C LEU A 71 -6.29 1.11 -7.86
N GLU A 72 -7.07 0.81 -8.89
CA GLU A 72 -7.11 1.56 -10.15
C GLU A 72 -7.49 3.02 -9.94
N GLU A 73 -8.53 3.31 -9.14
CA GLU A 73 -8.93 4.69 -8.82
C GLU A 73 -7.83 5.42 -8.04
N CYS A 74 -7.26 4.80 -7.02
CA CYS A 74 -6.18 5.38 -6.23
C CYS A 74 -4.95 5.69 -7.09
N LEU A 75 -4.55 4.76 -7.96
CA LEU A 75 -3.42 4.94 -8.86
C LEU A 75 -3.70 5.95 -9.97
N ALA A 76 -4.93 6.02 -10.49
CA ALA A 76 -5.30 7.02 -11.49
C ALA A 76 -5.15 8.44 -10.94
N VAL A 77 -5.66 8.69 -9.72
CA VAL A 77 -5.49 9.98 -9.03
C VAL A 77 -4.00 10.31 -8.85
N ALA A 78 -3.23 9.36 -8.31
CA ALA A 78 -1.79 9.56 -8.10
C ALA A 78 -1.03 9.79 -9.41
N TYR A 79 -1.38 9.06 -10.48
CA TYR A 79 -0.73 9.19 -11.78
C TYR A 79 -1.00 10.56 -12.41
N ASP A 80 -2.25 11.03 -12.35
CA ASP A 80 -2.62 12.34 -12.88
C ASP A 80 -1.85 13.49 -12.22
N ASP A 81 -1.47 13.35 -10.95
CA ASP A 81 -0.65 14.32 -10.21
C ASP A 81 0.85 14.27 -10.56
N ILE A 82 1.35 13.15 -11.08
CA ILE A 82 2.79 12.96 -11.37
C ILE A 82 3.14 12.99 -12.85
N LYS A 83 2.19 12.71 -13.76
CA LYS A 83 2.45 12.49 -15.19
C LYS A 83 3.18 13.63 -15.90
N ASP A 84 2.92 14.87 -15.49
CA ASP A 84 3.50 16.06 -16.11
C ASP A 84 4.68 16.66 -15.32
N ARG A 85 5.10 16.01 -14.22
CA ARG A 85 6.22 16.50 -13.41
C ARG A 85 7.52 16.51 -14.22
N LYS A 86 8.21 17.66 -14.21
CA LYS A 86 9.57 17.84 -14.72
C LYS A 86 10.51 18.08 -13.55
N GLY A 87 11.72 17.56 -13.64
CA GLY A 87 12.66 17.56 -12.52
C GLY A 87 13.80 16.58 -12.74
N LYS A 88 14.67 16.51 -11.74
CA LYS A 88 15.86 15.64 -11.72
C LYS A 88 16.04 15.00 -10.36
N ILE A 89 16.74 13.87 -10.33
CA ILE A 89 17.17 13.27 -9.08
C ILE A 89 18.42 14.02 -8.58
N VAL A 90 18.38 14.49 -7.34
CA VAL A 90 19.52 15.05 -6.61
C VAL A 90 19.59 14.37 -5.26
N ASP A 91 20.73 13.73 -4.95
CA ASP A 91 20.95 13.01 -3.69
C ASP A 91 19.84 12.00 -3.33
N GLY A 92 19.34 11.28 -4.35
CA GLY A 92 18.29 10.27 -4.18
C GLY A 92 16.86 10.82 -4.06
N ILE A 93 16.69 12.13 -4.11
CA ILE A 93 15.39 12.80 -4.00
C ILE A 93 15.01 13.38 -5.37
N PHE A 94 13.76 13.18 -5.77
CA PHE A 94 13.21 13.88 -6.93
C PHE A 94 12.99 15.36 -6.61
N VAL A 95 13.73 16.23 -7.30
CA VAL A 95 13.62 17.70 -7.20
C VAL A 95 12.91 18.19 -8.46
N LYS A 96 11.74 18.81 -8.27
CA LYS A 96 10.98 19.45 -9.35
C LYS A 96 11.77 20.64 -9.90
N ASP A 97 11.69 20.85 -11.22
CA ASP A 97 12.25 22.05 -11.88
C ASP A 97 11.64 23.36 -11.32
#